data_AF-A0A239PQX6-F1
#
_entry.id   AF-A0A239PQX6-F1
#
_cell.length_a   1.000
_cell.length_b   1.000
_cell.length_c   1.000
_cell.angle_alpha   90.00
_cell.angle_beta   90.00
_cell.angle_gamma   90.00
#
_symmetry.space_group_name_H-M   'P 1'
#
loop_
_entity.id
_entity.type
_entity.pdbx_description
1 polymer ?
#
loop_
_entity_poly.entity_id
_entity_poly.type
_entity_poly.pdbx_seq_one_letter_code
_entity_poly.pdbx_strand_id
1 'polypeptide(L)'
;MSFSKPVLATILAAAIIAGAGHAAADDAQRIRSVRVAYDDLDLDREADAREMLARLERAAHEACGRYPERHSSYRIMPERTKAAFQECRRRAVAAAVQELNAARLNELHARSAG
;
A
#
# COMPACT_ATOMS: atom_id res chain seq x y z
N MET A 1 -31.18 15.31 65.34
CA MET A 1 -31.70 16.62 64.88
C MET A 1 -30.78 17.11 63.77
N SER A 2 -31.37 17.57 62.67
CA SER A 2 -30.76 17.89 61.37
C SER A 2 -29.50 18.76 61.42
N PHE A 3 -28.56 18.49 60.51
CA PHE A 3 -27.71 19.56 59.94
C PHE A 3 -27.68 19.46 58.41
N SER A 4 -28.09 20.59 57.84
CA SER A 4 -28.34 20.94 56.45
C SER A 4 -27.16 20.70 55.49
N LYS A 5 -27.50 20.45 54.22
CA LYS A 5 -26.59 20.63 53.07
C LYS A 5 -26.42 22.14 52.76
N PRO A 6 -25.22 22.56 52.34
CA PRO A 6 -25.07 23.22 51.02
C PRO A 6 -23.87 22.60 50.28
N VAL A 7 -24.04 21.98 49.10
CA VAL A 7 -24.05 22.55 47.73
C VAL A 7 -22.79 23.38 47.39
N LEU A 8 -22.17 23.04 46.24
CA LEU A 8 -21.04 23.65 45.50
C LEU A 8 -19.63 23.19 45.97
N ALA A 9 -18.65 22.85 45.11
CA ALA A 9 -18.48 23.14 43.68
C ALA A 9 -17.63 22.07 42.97
N THR A 10 -18.06 21.78 41.75
CA THR A 10 -17.44 20.96 40.70
C THR A 10 -16.28 21.71 40.04
N ILE A 11 -15.07 21.13 39.92
CA ILE A 11 -14.19 21.28 38.74
C ILE A 11 -13.32 20.01 38.64
N LEU A 12 -13.77 19.02 37.88
CA LEU A 12 -12.92 17.90 37.45
C LEU A 12 -12.40 18.27 36.05
N ALA A 13 -11.15 18.73 35.97
CA ALA A 13 -10.49 19.06 34.72
C ALA A 13 -10.20 17.78 33.93
N ALA A 14 -11.08 17.44 33.00
CA ALA A 14 -10.82 16.42 32.00
C ALA A 14 -9.85 16.99 30.96
N ALA A 15 -8.57 16.62 31.06
CA ALA A 15 -7.60 16.84 29.99
C ALA A 15 -7.94 15.93 28.82
N ILE A 16 -8.77 16.42 27.90
CA ILE A 16 -8.97 15.80 26.59
C ILE A 16 -7.71 16.12 25.80
N ILE A 17 -6.75 15.20 25.80
CA ILE A 17 -5.67 15.21 24.82
C ILE A 17 -6.35 14.86 23.50
N ALA A 18 -6.70 15.90 22.74
CA ALA A 18 -7.07 15.78 21.34
C ALA A 18 -5.83 15.26 20.60
N GLY A 19 -5.66 13.94 20.59
CA GLY A 19 -4.85 13.27 19.60
C GLY A 19 -5.49 13.57 18.26
N ALA A 20 -5.02 14.63 17.60
CA ALA A 20 -5.17 14.81 16.17
C ALA A 20 -4.37 13.69 15.49
N GLY A 21 -4.88 12.46 15.59
CA GLY A 21 -4.56 11.42 14.65
C GLY A 21 -5.01 11.98 13.30
N HIS A 22 -4.06 12.50 12.55
CA HIS A 22 -4.19 12.59 11.11
C HIS A 22 -4.41 11.16 10.64
N ALA A 23 -5.66 10.71 10.65
CA ALA A 23 -6.11 9.75 9.67
C ALA A 23 -5.87 10.47 8.34
N ALA A 24 -4.68 10.27 7.78
CA ALA A 24 -4.48 10.43 6.36
C ALA A 24 -5.61 9.62 5.77
N ALA A 25 -6.62 10.30 5.24
CA ALA A 25 -7.57 9.69 4.37
C ALA A 25 -6.69 9.05 3.31
N ASP A 26 -6.58 7.72 3.40
CA ASP A 26 -6.16 6.88 2.31
C ASP A 26 -7.24 7.17 1.26
N ASP A 27 -7.03 8.24 0.49
CA ASP A 27 -7.62 8.42 -0.81
C ASP A 27 -7.07 7.23 -1.59
N ALA A 28 -7.67 6.08 -1.33
CA ALA A 28 -7.65 4.93 -2.18
C ALA A 28 -8.30 5.42 -3.47
N GLN A 29 -7.50 6.14 -4.28
CA GLN A 29 -7.54 6.01 -5.72
C GLN A 29 -7.90 4.55 -5.94
N ARG A 30 -9.03 4.28 -6.58
CA ARG A 30 -9.46 2.91 -6.83
C ARG A 30 -8.40 2.28 -7.73
N ILE A 31 -7.34 1.78 -7.12
CA ILE A 31 -6.27 1.07 -7.78
C ILE A 31 -6.96 -0.19 -8.24
N ARG A 32 -6.86 -0.44 -9.54
CA ARG A 32 -7.39 -1.66 -10.12
C ARG A 32 -6.68 -2.84 -9.45
N SER A 33 -7.38 -3.57 -8.58
CA SER A 33 -6.84 -4.76 -7.95
C SER A 33 -6.80 -5.90 -8.96
N VAL A 34 -5.65 -6.57 -9.05
CA VAL A 34 -5.45 -7.76 -9.89
C VAL A 34 -5.14 -8.94 -8.97
N ARG A 35 -5.99 -9.97 -9.00
CA ARG A 35 -5.75 -11.20 -8.23
C ARG A 35 -4.68 -12.04 -8.91
N VAL A 36 -3.69 -12.50 -8.15
CA VAL A 36 -2.64 -13.41 -8.62
C VAL A 36 -2.74 -14.69 -7.80
N ALA A 37 -3.03 -15.81 -8.46
CA ALA A 37 -2.99 -17.13 -7.83
C ALA A 37 -1.55 -17.66 -7.84
N TYR A 38 -1.18 -18.34 -6.76
CA TYR A 38 0.15 -18.92 -6.59
C TYR A 38 0.12 -20.29 -5.90
N ASP A 39 -1.07 -20.90 -5.73
CA ASP A 39 -1.23 -22.21 -5.09
C ASP A 39 -0.49 -23.34 -5.85
N ASP A 40 -0.10 -23.08 -7.10
CA ASP A 40 0.71 -23.96 -7.95
C ASP A 40 2.22 -23.82 -7.73
N LEU A 41 2.67 -22.85 -6.93
CA LEU A 41 4.07 -22.49 -6.74
C LEU A 41 4.53 -22.75 -5.30
N ASP A 42 5.75 -23.27 -5.17
CA ASP A 42 6.46 -23.38 -3.91
C ASP A 42 7.49 -22.24 -3.80
N LEU A 43 7.17 -21.21 -3.04
CA LEU A 43 7.99 -20.00 -2.96
C LEU A 43 9.35 -20.22 -2.27
N ASP A 44 9.62 -21.40 -1.69
CA ASP A 44 10.94 -21.76 -1.20
C ASP A 44 11.87 -22.24 -2.34
N ARG A 45 11.32 -22.64 -3.49
CA ARG A 45 12.09 -23.00 -4.68
C ARG A 45 12.40 -21.76 -5.52
N GLU A 46 13.67 -21.60 -5.91
CA GLU A 46 14.11 -20.41 -6.65
C GLU A 46 13.45 -20.26 -8.03
N ALA A 47 13.15 -21.36 -8.70
CA ALA A 47 12.46 -21.33 -9.98
C ALA A 47 11.03 -20.78 -9.82
N ASP A 48 10.28 -21.32 -8.86
CA ASP A 48 8.90 -20.93 -8.57
C ASP A 48 8.81 -19.51 -8.01
N ALA A 49 9.75 -19.09 -7.15
CA ALA A 49 9.81 -17.72 -6.65
C ALA A 49 10.11 -16.71 -7.78
N ARG A 50 10.94 -17.08 -8.77
CA ARG A 50 11.17 -16.25 -9.98
C ARG A 50 9.91 -16.15 -10.84
N GLU A 51 9.21 -17.26 -11.03
CA GLU A 51 7.92 -17.26 -11.75
C GLU A 51 6.90 -16.37 -11.02
N MET A 52 6.83 -16.46 -9.69
CA MET A 52 5.95 -15.60 -8.91
C MET A 52 6.30 -14.13 -9.03
N LEU A 53 7.59 -13.76 -8.96
CA LEU A 53 8.02 -12.37 -9.17
C LEU A 53 7.58 -11.87 -10.56
N ALA A 54 7.76 -12.66 -11.61
CA ALA A 54 7.31 -12.31 -12.96
C ALA A 54 5.77 -12.18 -13.05
N ARG A 55 5.01 -13.02 -12.34
CA ARG A 55 3.54 -12.88 -12.23
C ARG A 55 3.15 -11.57 -11.56
N LEU A 56 3.81 -11.20 -10.47
CA LEU A 56 3.56 -9.94 -9.77
C LEU A 56 3.89 -8.73 -10.65
N GLU A 57 4.99 -8.76 -11.41
CA GLU A 57 5.33 -7.68 -12.34
C GLU A 57 4.28 -7.50 -13.44
N ARG A 58 3.76 -8.61 -13.99
CA ARG A 58 2.66 -8.60 -14.96
C ARG A 58 1.37 -8.04 -14.36
N ALA A 59 1.03 -8.47 -13.14
CA ALA A 59 -0.14 -7.99 -12.42
C ALA A 59 -0.04 -6.50 -12.10
N ALA A 60 1.13 -6.03 -11.66
CA ALA A 60 1.41 -4.62 -11.41
C ALA A 60 1.31 -3.79 -12.69
N HIS A 61 1.83 -4.29 -13.81
CA HIS A 61 1.68 -3.64 -15.12
C HIS A 61 0.20 -3.48 -15.50
N GLU A 62 -0.62 -4.51 -15.23
CA GLU A 62 -2.06 -4.46 -15.47
C GLU A 62 -2.81 -3.52 -14.52
N ALA A 63 -2.50 -3.57 -13.23
CA ALA A 63 -3.10 -2.73 -12.19
C ALA A 63 -2.82 -1.25 -12.43
N CYS A 64 -1.60 -0.91 -12.88
CA CYS A 64 -1.16 0.44 -13.16
C CYS A 64 -1.56 0.97 -14.54
N GLY A 65 -2.42 0.27 -15.30
CA GLY A 65 -2.99 0.79 -16.55
C GLY A 65 -2.22 0.46 -17.83
N ARG A 66 -1.23 -0.44 -17.78
CA ARG A 66 -0.41 -0.97 -18.88
C ARG A 66 0.43 0.08 -19.63
N TYR A 67 -0.21 0.95 -20.38
CA TYR A 67 0.44 1.85 -21.34
C TYR A 67 0.29 3.31 -20.92
N PRO A 68 1.36 3.99 -20.46
CA PRO A 68 1.29 5.40 -20.07
C PRO A 68 0.89 6.30 -21.23
N GLU A 69 1.20 5.93 -22.48
CA GLU A 69 0.89 6.67 -23.71
C GLU A 69 -0.63 6.82 -23.93
N ARG A 70 -1.42 5.91 -23.37
CA ARG A 70 -2.88 5.92 -23.45
C ARG A 70 -3.51 6.80 -22.37
N HIS A 71 -2.73 7.26 -21.39
CA HIS A 71 -3.22 8.13 -20.34
C HIS A 71 -3.33 9.57 -20.84
N SER A 72 -4.40 10.27 -20.49
CA SER A 72 -4.69 11.63 -20.97
C SER A 72 -3.58 12.65 -20.66
N SER A 73 -2.89 12.47 -19.53
CA SER A 73 -1.79 13.34 -19.11
C SER A 73 -0.52 13.18 -19.97
N TYR A 74 -0.37 12.07 -20.71
CA TYR A 74 0.84 11.79 -21.47
C TYR A 74 1.12 12.84 -22.54
N ARG A 75 0.07 13.37 -23.17
CA ARG A 75 0.19 14.42 -24.20
C ARG A 75 0.78 15.72 -23.65
N ILE A 76 0.55 16.01 -22.37
CA ILE A 76 0.95 17.28 -21.74
C ILE A 76 2.27 17.09 -20.98
N MET A 77 2.44 15.96 -20.30
CA MET A 77 3.59 15.68 -19.45
C MET A 77 4.04 14.22 -19.63
N PRO A 78 4.67 13.87 -20.77
CA PRO A 78 5.00 12.49 -21.10
C PRO A 78 5.94 11.86 -20.07
N GLU A 79 7.03 12.55 -19.73
CA GLU A 79 8.03 12.02 -18.79
C GLU A 79 7.50 11.86 -17.37
N ARG A 80 6.70 12.82 -16.87
CA ARG A 80 6.03 12.67 -15.56
C ARG A 80 5.02 11.53 -15.56
N THR A 81 4.29 11.35 -16.66
CA THR A 81 3.31 10.26 -16.79
C THR A 81 4.01 8.90 -16.80
N LYS A 82 5.10 8.76 -17.56
CA LYS A 82 5.94 7.54 -17.55
C LYS A 82 6.48 7.24 -16.15
N ALA A 83 7.05 8.25 -15.47
CA ALA A 83 7.58 8.11 -14.13
C ALA A 83 6.50 7.68 -13.13
N ALA A 84 5.29 8.26 -13.21
CA ALA A 84 4.18 7.88 -12.35
C ALA A 84 3.74 6.41 -12.55
N PHE A 85 3.70 5.93 -13.80
CA PHE A 85 3.38 4.54 -14.11
C PHE A 85 4.48 3.58 -13.64
N GLN A 86 5.75 3.95 -13.80
CA GLN A 86 6.89 3.16 -13.29
C GLN A 86 6.86 3.07 -11.77
N GLU A 87 6.61 4.19 -11.09
CA GLU A 87 6.53 4.24 -9.63
C GLU A 87 5.34 3.43 -9.10
N CYS A 88 4.18 3.52 -9.75
CA CYS A 88 3.04 2.66 -9.44
C CYS A 88 3.42 1.18 -9.51
N ARG A 89 4.08 0.75 -10.61
CA ARG A 89 4.47 -0.64 -10.80
C ARG A 89 5.45 -1.10 -9.74
N ARG A 90 6.48 -0.30 -9.46
CA ARG A 90 7.50 -0.60 -8.44
C ARG A 90 6.87 -0.75 -7.07
N ARG A 91 5.99 0.18 -6.68
CA ARG A 91 5.26 0.12 -5.40
C ARG A 91 4.33 -1.08 -5.32
N ALA A 92 3.61 -1.39 -6.40
CA ALA A 92 2.69 -2.53 -6.43
C ALA A 92 3.43 -3.86 -6.28
N VAL A 93 4.56 -4.05 -6.97
CA VAL A 93 5.39 -5.26 -6.82
C VAL A 93 5.96 -5.34 -5.41
N ALA A 94 6.53 -4.25 -4.89
CA ALA A 94 7.10 -4.24 -3.54
C ALA A 94 6.06 -4.57 -2.46
N ALA A 95 4.85 -4.00 -2.58
CA ALA A 95 3.75 -4.29 -1.66
C ALA A 95 3.33 -5.76 -1.72
N ALA A 96 3.17 -6.33 -2.92
CA ALA A 96 2.78 -7.72 -3.08
C ALA A 96 3.86 -8.71 -2.59
N VAL A 97 5.13 -8.39 -2.82
CA VAL A 97 6.27 -9.18 -2.32
C VAL A 97 6.29 -9.18 -0.78
N GLN A 98 6.06 -8.02 -0.16
CA GLN A 98 5.96 -7.89 1.30
C GLN A 98 4.75 -8.66 1.86
N GLU A 99 3.61 -8.64 1.18
CA GLU A 99 2.39 -9.34 1.61
C GLU A 99 2.58 -10.86 1.61
N LEU A 100 3.24 -11.42 0.59
CA LEU A 100 3.53 -12.85 0.51
C LEU A 100 4.58 -13.31 1.54
N ASN A 101 5.43 -12.38 1.99
CA ASN A 101 6.43 -12.58 3.04
C ASN A 101 7.31 -13.86 2.86
N ALA A 102 7.60 -14.24 1.62
CA ALA A 102 8.46 -15.36 1.30
C ALA A 102 9.92 -14.90 1.22
N ALA A 103 10.81 -15.51 2.01
CA ALA A 103 12.21 -15.07 2.14
C ALA A 103 12.94 -15.01 0.79
N ARG A 104 12.78 -16.05 -0.04
CA ARG A 104 13.42 -16.13 -1.36
C ARG A 104 12.85 -15.12 -2.36
N LEU A 105 11.54 -14.85 -2.29
CA LEU A 105 10.91 -13.83 -3.14
C LEU A 105 11.41 -12.43 -2.78
N ASN A 106 11.54 -12.14 -1.48
CA ASN A 106 12.14 -10.88 -0.98
C ASN A 106 13.58 -10.70 -1.47
N GLU A 107 14.40 -11.76 -1.39
CA GLU A 107 15.78 -11.73 -1.89
C GLU A 107 15.84 -11.49 -3.40
N LEU A 108 15.02 -12.20 -4.18
CA LEU A 108 14.95 -12.02 -5.63
C LEU A 108 14.56 -10.59 -6.00
N HIS A 109 13.52 -10.04 -5.35
CA HIS A 109 13.09 -8.67 -5.58
C HIS A 109 14.18 -7.65 -5.24
N ALA A 110 14.88 -7.82 -4.11
CA ALA A 110 15.98 -6.94 -3.72
C ALA A 110 17.13 -6.95 -4.74
N ARG A 111 17.49 -8.12 -5.28
CA ARG A 111 18.52 -8.25 -6.33
C ARG A 111 18.12 -7.61 -7.66
N SER A 112 16.83 -7.63 -8.00
CA SER A 112 16.31 -7.00 -9.23
C SER A 112 16.17 -5.47 -9.13
N ALA A 113 16.14 -4.93 -7.92
CA ALA A 113 15.93 -3.51 -7.64
C ALA A 113 17.24 -2.71 -7.48
N GLY A 114 18.40 -3.38 -7.43
CA GLY A 114 19.74 -2.79 -7.37
C GLY A 114 20.43 -2.82 -8.73
#